data_AF-A0A3D3RMU1-F1
#
_entry.id   AF-A0A3D3RMU1-F1
#
_cell.length_a   1.000
_cell.length_b   1.000
_cell.length_c   1.000
_cell.angle_alpha   90.00
_cell.angle_beta   90.00
_cell.angle_gamma   90.00
#
_symmetry.space_group_name_H-M   'P 1'
#
loop_
_entity.id
_entity.type
_entity.pdbx_description
1 polymer ?
#
loop_
_entity_poly.entity_id
_entity_poly.type
_entity_poly.pdbx_seq_one_letter_code
_entity_poly.pdbx_strand_id
1 'polypeptide(L)' 'MEDLLQVGVITATHGIRGEVKVFPTTDDPKRFKKLKSCILDTGREKKELEVEGCKF' A
#
# COMPACT_ATOMS: atom_id res chain seq x y z
N MET A 1 0.78 -22.11 0.45
CA MET A 1 1.10 -20.90 1.22
C MET A 1 1.09 -19.76 0.24
N GLU A 2 0.26 -18.74 0.44
CA GLU A 2 0.42 -17.49 -0.30
C GLU A 2 1.46 -16.66 0.45
N ASP A 3 2.58 -16.36 -0.20
CA ASP A 3 3.71 -15.61 0.39
C ASP A 3 3.40 -14.11 0.60
N LEU A 4 2.25 -13.65 0.11
CA LEU A 4 1.86 -12.24 0.08
C LEU A 4 0.51 -12.06 0.79
N LEU A 5 0.49 -11.20 1.81
CA LEU A 5 -0.72 -10.80 2.51
C LEU A 5 -1.19 -9.44 1.98
N GLN A 6 -2.44 -9.36 1.56
CA GLN A 6 -3.05 -8.08 1.17
C GLN A 6 -3.31 -7.22 2.41
N VAL A 7 -2.50 -6.18 2.58
CA VAL A 7 -2.58 -5.24 3.73
C VAL A 7 -3.52 -4.06 3.50
N GLY A 8 -3.86 -3.76 2.23
CA GLY A 8 -4.78 -2.69 1.89
C GLY A 8 -5.12 -2.63 0.41
N VAL A 9 -6.13 -1.83 0.09
CA VAL A 9 -6.63 -1.61 -1.27
C VAL A 9 -6.54 -0.13 -1.62
N ILE A 10 -6.03 0.19 -2.80
CA ILE A 10 -6.07 1.58 -3.31
C ILE A 10 -7.50 1.92 -3.71
N THR A 11 -8.09 2.89 -3.02
CA THR A 11 -9.46 3.35 -3.27
C THR A 11 -9.52 4.50 -4.26
N ALA A 12 -8.54 5.40 -4.19
CA ALA A 12 -8.49 6.59 -5.02
C ALA A 12 -7.05 7.08 -5.13
N THR A 13 -6.76 7.85 -6.17
CA THR A 13 -5.54 8.65 -6.25
C THR A 13 -5.64 9.83 -5.27
N HIS A 14 -4.50 10.26 -4.73
CA HIS A 14 -4.42 11.40 -3.82
C HIS A 14 -3.32 12.37 -4.30
N GLY A 15 -3.58 13.66 -4.18
CA GLY A 15 -2.60 14.69 -4.53
C GLY A 15 -2.18 14.71 -6.00
N ILE A 16 -1.16 15.54 -6.28
CA ILE A 16 -0.61 15.79 -7.63
C ILE A 16 0.73 15.04 -7.81
N ARG A 17 1.33 14.59 -6.71
CA ARG A 17 2.66 13.94 -6.68
C ARG A 17 2.60 12.41 -6.73
N GLY A 18 1.46 11.83 -7.11
CA GLY A 18 1.30 10.38 -7.19
C GLY A 18 1.03 9.70 -5.84
N GLU A 19 0.46 10.43 -4.88
CA GLU A 19 0.02 9.83 -3.63
C GLU A 19 -1.24 8.99 -3.90
N VAL A 20 -1.56 8.05 -3.02
CA VAL A 20 -2.73 7.18 -3.16
C VAL A 20 -3.44 7.01 -1.83
N LYS A 21 -4.77 6.96 -1.88
CA LYS A 21 -5.60 6.67 -0.72
C LYS A 21 -5.77 5.17 -0.59
N VAL A 22 -5.11 4.60 0.41
CA VAL A 22 -5.18 3.16 0.72
C VAL A 22 -6.21 2.94 1.82
N PHE A 23 -7.16 2.04 1.58
CA PHE A 23 -8.03 1.51 2.62
C PHE A 23 -7.33 0.31 3.26
N PRO A 24 -7.01 0.36 4.57
CA PRO A 24 -6.40 -0.75 5.26
C PRO A 24 -7.40 -1.90 5.37
N THR A 25 -7.03 -3.07 4.87
CA THR A 25 -7.79 -4.33 5.10
C THR A 25 -7.27 -5.09 6.32
N THR A 26 -6.33 -4.48 7.05
CA THR A 26 -5.74 -5.00 8.28
C THR A 26 -6.27 -4.25 9.49
N ASP A 27 -6.31 -4.92 10.65
CA ASP A 27 -6.78 -4.33 11.92
C ASP A 27 -5.87 -3.20 12.44
N ASP A 28 -4.60 -3.17 12.05
CA ASP A 28 -3.64 -2.13 12.48
C ASP A 28 -3.10 -1.30 11.30
N PRO A 29 -3.72 -0.14 10.99
CA PRO A 29 -3.23 0.75 9.95
C PRO A 29 -1.89 1.41 10.29
N LYS A 30 -1.46 1.44 11.56
CA LYS A 30 -0.14 1.98 11.93
C LYS A 30 1.00 1.09 11.44
N ARG A 31 0.72 -0.16 11.01
CA ARG A 31 1.70 -1.07 10.43
C ARG A 31 2.34 -0.51 9.16
N PHE A 32 1.62 0.30 8.39
CA PHE A 32 2.16 0.99 7.22
C PHE A 32 3.33 1.94 7.56
N LYS A 33 3.40 2.47 8.79
CA LYS A 33 4.56 3.28 9.23
C LYS A 33 5.84 2.47 9.43
N LYS A 34 5.73 1.16 9.63
CA LYS A 34 6.87 0.25 9.85
C LYS A 34 7.26 -0.50 8.58
N LEU A 35 6.38 -0.55 7.59
CA LEU A 35 6.64 -1.13 6.27
C LEU A 35 7.61 -0.24 5.50
N LYS A 36 8.75 -0.81 5.09
CA LYS A 36 9.73 -0.12 4.24
C LYS A 36 9.40 -0.26 2.75
N SER A 37 8.95 -1.45 2.36
CA SER A 37 8.58 -1.77 0.98
C SER A 37 7.24 -2.49 0.91
N CYS A 38 6.53 -2.33 -0.19
CA CYS A 38 5.23 -2.91 -0.48
C CYS A 38 5.20 -3.40 -1.93
N ILE A 39 4.36 -4.40 -2.22
CA ILE A 39 4.12 -4.82 -3.60
C ILE A 39 2.81 -4.19 -4.07
N LEU A 40 2.89 -3.40 -5.14
CA LEU A 40 1.74 -2.92 -5.87
C LEU A 40 1.33 -3.97 -6.89
N ASP A 41 0.15 -4.55 -6.70
CA ASP A 41 -0.48 -5.41 -7.68
C ASP A 41 -1.44 -4.57 -8.55
N THR A 42 -1.11 -4.46 -9.85
CA THR A 42 -1.95 -3.75 -10.82
C THR A 42 -2.85 -4.70 -11.63
N GLY A 43 -2.86 -5.99 -11.29
CA GLY A 43 -3.55 -7.06 -12.04
C GLY A 43 -2.82 -7.49 -13.33
N ARG A 44 -1.90 -6.67 -13.85
CA ARG A 44 -1.00 -7.03 -14.96
C ARG A 44 0.40 -7.35 -14.46
N GLU A 45 0.88 -6.56 -13.51
CA GLU A 45 2.25 -6.61 -13.02
C GLU A 45 2.29 -6.35 -11.51
N LYS A 46 3.19 -7.05 -10.83
CA LYS A 46 3.56 -6.82 -9.43
C LYS A 46 4.81 -5.96 -9.40
N LYS A 47 4.71 -4.78 -8.80
CA LYS A 47 5.82 -3.83 -8.69
C LYS A 47 6.18 -3.60 -7.24
N GLU A 48 7.43 -3.82 -6.88
CA GLU A 48 7.95 -3.45 -5.57
C GLU A 48 8.12 -1.93 -5.49
N LEU A 49 7.53 -1.33 -4.47
CA LEU A 49 7.59 0.10 -4.20
C LEU A 49 8.07 0.32 -2.77
N GLU A 50 8.83 1.38 -2.55
CA GLU A 50 9.21 1.83 -1.21
C GLU A 50 8.20 2.84 -0.68
N VAL A 51 7.91 2.76 0.62
CA VAL A 51 6.99 3.69 1.28
C VAL A 51 7.78 4.90 1.76
N GLU A 52 7.67 6.03 1.06
CA GLU A 52 8.32 7.28 1.49
C GLU A 52 7.66 7.88 2.75
N GLY A 53 6.35 7.71 2.90
CA GLY A 53 5.61 8.21 4.05
C GLY A 53 4.13 7.89 3.96
N CYS A 54 3.46 7.89 5.11
CA CYS A 54 2.02 7.66 5.21
C CYS A 54 1.38 8.63 6.20
N LYS A 55 0.21 9.16 5.81
CA LYS A 55 -0.61 10.08 6.59
C LYS A 55 -2.01 9.49 6.72
N PHE A 56 -2.65 9.67 7.88
CA PHE A 56 -3.93 9.08 8.25
C PHE A 56 -5.00 10.17 8.33
#